data_AF-A0A6I4INF4-F1
#
_entry.id   AF-A0A6I4INF4-F1
#
_cell.length_a   1.000
_cell.length_b   1.000
_cell.length_c   1.000
_cell.angle_alpha   90.00
_cell.angle_beta   90.00
_cell.angle_gamma   90.00
#
_symmetry.space_group_name_H-M   'P 1'
#
loop_
_entity.id
_entity.type
_entity.pdbx_description
1 polymer ?
#
loop_
_entity_poly.entity_id
_entity_poly.type
_entity_poly.pdbx_seq_one_letter_code
_entity_poly.pdbx_strand_id
1 'polypeptide(L)' 'MAKAYSQEYMAYRMDCSQNAYSKIELGHTKITLIQLFKIVDVLELNLHELIAGEVLAN' A
#
# COMPACT_ATOMS: atom_id res chain seq x y z
N MET A 1 5.36 -14.95 3.48
CA MET A 1 5.48 -13.81 4.43
C MET A 1 5.35 -12.54 3.62
N ALA A 2 4.35 -11.69 3.89
CA ALA A 2 4.27 -10.37 3.26
C ALA A 2 5.56 -9.60 3.54
N LYS A 3 6.10 -8.87 2.55
CA LYS A 3 7.29 -8.06 2.76
C LYS A 3 6.99 -6.99 3.81
N ALA A 4 7.68 -7.06 4.95
CA ALA A 4 7.52 -6.10 6.04
C ALA A 4 8.37 -4.86 5.77
N TYR A 5 7.97 -4.06 4.79
CA TYR A 5 8.57 -2.74 4.58
C TYR A 5 8.16 -1.79 5.71
N SER A 6 9.08 -0.93 6.15
CA SER A 6 8.74 0.08 7.14
C SER A 6 7.83 1.16 6.53
N GLN A 7 7.07 1.86 7.37
CA GLN A 7 6.23 2.97 6.92
C GLN A 7 7.06 4.09 6.30
N GLU A 8 8.28 4.33 6.80
CA GLU A 8 9.22 5.30 6.22
C GLU A 8 9.63 4.90 4.81
N TYR A 9 9.91 3.62 4.58
CA TYR A 9 10.25 3.12 3.25
C TYR A 9 9.08 3.28 2.29
N MET A 10 7.87 2.89 2.70
CA MET A 10 6.68 3.03 1.87
C MET A 10 6.38 4.49 1.55
N ALA A 11 6.47 5.38 2.55
CA ALA A 11 6.29 6.81 2.38
C ALA A 11 7.31 7.41 1.40
N TYR A 12 8.57 7.00 1.50
CA TYR A 12 9.63 7.38 0.55
C TYR A 12 9.28 6.94 -0.88
N ARG A 13 8.83 5.69 -1.08
CA ARG A 13 8.42 5.18 -2.40
C ARG A 13 7.16 5.87 -2.95
N MET A 14 6.31 6.36 -2.06
CA MET A 14 5.05 7.04 -2.38
C MET A 14 5.21 8.56 -2.52
N ASP A 15 6.42 9.10 -2.33
CA ASP A 15 6.72 10.53 -2.33
C ASP A 15 5.81 11.31 -1.35
N CYS A 16 5.70 10.80 -0.13
CA CYS A 16 4.93 11.43 0.94
C CYS A 16 5.65 11.33 2.30
N SER A 17 5.14 12.04 3.30
CA SER A 17 5.66 11.88 4.66
C SER A 17 5.19 10.57 5.29
N GLN A 18 5.95 10.02 6.23
CA GLN A 18 5.55 8.82 6.97
C GLN A 18 4.18 9.00 7.65
N ASN A 19 3.89 10.18 8.19
CA ASN A 19 2.57 10.49 8.77
C ASN A 19 1.44 10.46 7.71
N ALA A 20 1.71 10.96 6.50
CA ALA A 20 0.73 10.88 5.41
C ALA A 20 0.46 9.42 5.01
N TYR A 21 1.51 8.60 4.90
CA TYR A 21 1.37 7.17 4.63
C TYR A 21 0.63 6.43 5.76
N SER A 22 0.95 6.71 7.02
CA SER A 22 0.25 6.16 8.18
C SER A 22 -1.25 6.46 8.16
N LYS A 23 -1.65 7.67 7.75
CA LYS A 23 -3.07 8.02 7.58
C LYS A 23 -3.76 7.25 6.44
N ILE A 24 -3.02 6.81 5.42
CA ILE A 24 -3.53 5.93 4.37
C ILE A 24 -3.81 4.54 4.96
N GLU A 25 -2.85 3.96 5.67
CA GLU A 25 -3.00 2.63 6.29
C GLU A 25 -4.13 2.57 7.32
N LEU A 26 -4.31 3.64 8.09
CA LEU A 26 -5.42 3.78 9.06
C LEU A 26 -6.77 4.10 8.41
N GLY A 27 -6.83 4.29 7.09
CA GLY A 27 -8.07 4.60 6.36
C GLY A 27 -8.58 6.05 6.53
N HIS A 28 -7.77 6.94 7.11
CA HIS A 28 -8.12 8.35 7.28
C HIS A 28 -7.98 9.17 5.99
N THR A 29 -7.17 8.69 5.04
CA THR A 29 -6.94 9.36 3.76
C THR A 29 -7.36 8.45 2.61
N LYS A 30 -8.29 8.93 1.78
CA LYS A 30 -8.61 8.26 0.51
C LYS A 30 -7.41 8.37 -0.44
N ILE A 31 -7.18 7.30 -1.21
CA ILE A 31 -6.15 7.28 -2.25
C ILE A 31 -6.78 7.30 -3.65
N THR A 32 -6.02 7.80 -4.61
CA THR A 32 -6.33 7.69 -6.03
C THR A 32 -5.94 6.31 -6.56
N LEU A 33 -6.47 5.94 -7.73
CA LEU A 33 -6.13 4.67 -8.37
C LEU A 33 -4.63 4.57 -8.72
N ILE A 34 -4.01 5.68 -9.11
CA ILE A 34 -2.56 5.75 -9.37
C ILE A 34 -1.76 5.40 -8.12
N GLN A 35 -2.18 5.89 -6.95
CA GLN A 35 -1.53 5.57 -5.69
C GLN A 35 -1.72 4.10 -5.30
N LEU A 36 -2.89 3.51 -5.56
CA LEU A 36 -3.10 2.08 -5.37
C LEU A 36 -2.12 1.25 -6.22
N PHE A 37 -2.00 1.55 -7.51
CA PHE A 37 -1.04 0.87 -8.40
C PHE A 37 0.40 0.96 -7.88
N LYS A 38 0.82 2.13 -7.40
CA LYS A 38 2.16 2.30 -6.79
C LYS A 38 2.36 1.43 -5.55
N ILE A 39 1.37 1.39 -4.64
CA ILE A 39 1.46 0.57 -3.43
C ILE A 39 1.59 -0.91 -3.79
N VAL A 40 0.75 -1.39 -4.71
CA VAL A 40 0.77 -2.78 -5.18
C VAL A 40 2.11 -3.13 -5.83
N ASP A 41 2.67 -2.25 -6.66
CA ASP A 41 3.98 -2.43 -7.28
C ASP A 41 5.11 -2.51 -6.23
N VAL A 42 5.14 -1.59 -5.26
CA VAL A 42 6.16 -1.59 -4.19
C VAL A 42 6.09 -2.86 -3.34
N LEU A 43 4.89 -3.34 -3.05
CA LEU A 43 4.66 -4.56 -2.28
C LEU A 43 4.81 -5.84 -3.10
N GLU A 44 5.05 -5.73 -4.41
CA GLU A 44 5.11 -6.85 -5.36
C GLU A 44 3.88 -7.75 -5.29
N LEU A 45 2.71 -7.13 -5.16
CA LEU A 45 1.42 -7.82 -5.11
C LEU A 45 0.78 -7.87 -6.49
N ASN A 46 -0.11 -8.85 -6.68
CA ASN A 46 -1.00 -8.86 -7.83
C ASN A 46 -2.25 -8.04 -7.52
N LEU A 47 -2.53 -7.01 -8.32
CA LEU A 47 -3.71 -6.16 -8.12
C LEU A 47 -5.04 -6.93 -8.28
N HIS A 48 -5.10 -7.87 -9.21
CA HIS A 48 -6.30 -8.66 -9.45
C HIS A 48 -6.64 -9.51 -8.22
N GLU A 49 -5.66 -10.22 -7.67
CA GLU A 49 -5.83 -11.02 -6.45
C GLU A 49 -6.21 -10.15 -5.24
N LEU A 50 -5.63 -8.94 -5.14
CA LEU A 50 -5.96 -7.99 -4.08
C LEU A 50 -7.42 -7.55 -4.13
N ILE A 51 -7.92 -7.19 -5.32
CA ILE A 51 -9.31 -6.74 -5.52
C ILE A 51 -10.30 -7.91 -5.37
N ALA A 52 -9.91 -9.11 -5.78
CA ALA A 52 -10.71 -10.32 -5.60
C ALA A 52 -10.83 -10.75 -4.12
N GLY A 53 -10.05 -10.16 -3.22
CA GLY A 53 -10.02 -10.50 -1.79
C GLY A 53 -9.21 -11.76 -1.47
N GLU A 54 -8.48 -12.30 -2.45
CA GLU A 54 -7.72 -13.54 -2.33
C GLU A 54 -6.41 -13.36 -1.55
N VAL A 55 -5.86 -12.13 -1.53
CA VAL A 55 -4.64 -11.79 -0.77
C VAL A 55 -4.86 -11.81 0.75
N LEU A 56 -6.10 -11.60 1.22
CA LEU A 56 -6.46 -11.55 2.65
C LEU A 56 -6.92 -12.91 3.21
N ALA A 57 -6.98 -13.95 2.38
CA ALA A 57 -7.54 -15.26 2.75
C ALA A 57 -6.55 -16.21 3.47
N ASN A 58 -5.42 -15.70 3.97
CA ASN A 58 -4.35 -16.49 4.58
C ASN A 58 -4.12 -16.13 6.04
#